data_AF-A0A4V1XZA9-F1
#
_entry.id   AF-A0A4V1XZA9-F1
#
_cell.length_a   1.000
_cell.length_b   1.000
_cell.length_c   1.000
_cell.angle_alpha   90.00
_cell.angle_beta   90.00
_cell.angle_gamma   90.00
#
_symmetry.space_group_name_H-M   'P 1'
#
loop_
_entity.id
_entity.type
_entity.pdbx_description
1 polymer ?
#
loop_
_entity_poly.entity_id
_entity_poly.type
_entity_poly.pdbx_seq_one_letter_code
_entity_poly.pdbx_strand_id
1 'polypeptide(L)'
;MGPVPVLAVVGRPNVGKSTLVNRIIGRREAVVEDVPGVTRDRVSYDANWNGRAFTVVDTGGWDPDARGMAERIAAQAEIAVGLADAVLFVVDATVGITDADEAVVKVLRASKKPVVLAANKVDDERIEAEAYALWNLGLGEPWPVSAVHGRGSGDLLDAVLAALPEPPPEREAEVGGPRRIAIVGKPNVGKSSLLNKLAKEERVVVDNVAGTTVDPVDELITLGGREWRFIDTAGIRKRVKEASGHEYYASLRTTTAIERAEVAVLVVDGSQTISEQDVRIIQTVRESGRALVIAFNKWDLVDEERRYYLDREIERELVQVQWAPRINITARTGWHVDRLVPALDKAIEGWETRISTGALNAFLGRLVAEHPHPVRGGKQPKILFGTQAGTAPPTFVLFTSGKLDAGYERYIERRLREEFGFAGTPIVLQQRPREKRKR
;
A
#
# COMPACT_ATOMS: atom_id res chain seq x y z
N MET A 1 -8.56 3.19 6.59
CA MET A 1 -8.21 4.57 6.23
C MET A 1 -8.64 4.78 4.79
N GLY A 2 -9.26 5.93 4.46
CA GLY A 2 -9.52 6.28 3.06
C GLY A 2 -8.20 6.51 2.31
N PRO A 3 -8.21 6.66 0.97
CA PRO A 3 -7.00 7.03 0.25
C PRO A 3 -6.48 8.36 0.83
N VAL A 4 -5.21 8.38 1.23
CA VAL A 4 -4.56 9.59 1.73
C VAL A 4 -4.23 10.52 0.56
N PRO A 5 -4.25 11.85 0.76
CA PRO A 5 -3.92 12.81 -0.31
C PRO A 5 -2.54 12.54 -0.92
N VAL A 6 -2.41 12.75 -2.23
CA VAL A 6 -1.16 12.52 -2.97
C VAL A 6 -0.50 13.86 -3.32
N LEU A 7 0.78 14.01 -2.97
CA LEU A 7 1.62 15.15 -3.31
C LEU A 7 2.67 14.74 -4.37
N ALA A 8 2.61 15.34 -5.55
CA ALA A 8 3.67 15.17 -6.55
C ALA A 8 4.80 16.17 -6.32
N VAL A 9 6.05 15.71 -6.33
CA VAL A 9 7.23 16.59 -6.27
C VAL A 9 7.83 16.75 -7.67
N VAL A 10 7.71 17.95 -8.23
CA VAL A 10 8.08 18.26 -9.62
C VAL A 10 9.17 19.34 -9.63
N GLY A 11 10.03 19.33 -10.63
CA GLY A 11 11.08 20.33 -10.82
C GLY A 11 12.17 19.83 -11.77
N ARG A 12 12.96 20.74 -12.32
CA ARG A 12 14.09 20.36 -13.19
C ARG A 12 15.14 19.51 -12.43
N PRO A 13 16.05 18.80 -13.12
CA PRO A 13 17.15 18.09 -12.45
C PRO A 13 17.98 19.02 -11.53
N ASN A 14 18.56 18.45 -10.48
CA ASN A 14 19.52 19.11 -9.57
C ASN A 14 19.00 20.31 -8.73
N VAL A 15 17.68 20.56 -8.72
CA VAL A 15 17.05 21.53 -7.80
C VAL A 15 16.92 21.03 -6.36
N GLY A 16 17.29 19.78 -6.08
CA GLY A 16 17.24 19.19 -4.74
C GLY A 16 15.93 18.49 -4.36
N LYS A 17 15.14 18.02 -5.34
CA LYS A 17 13.89 17.26 -5.13
C LYS A 17 14.05 16.08 -4.16
N SER A 18 14.96 15.16 -4.44
CA SER A 18 15.13 13.95 -3.62
C SER A 18 15.64 14.25 -2.21
N THR A 19 16.45 15.30 -2.05
CA THR A 19 16.84 15.81 -0.72
C THR A 19 15.63 16.33 0.05
N LEU A 20 14.74 17.05 -0.62
CA LEU A 20 13.52 17.57 -0.02
C LEU A 20 12.55 16.42 0.31
N VAL A 21 12.35 15.45 -0.59
CA VAL A 21 11.55 14.23 -0.34
C VAL A 21 12.05 13.49 0.90
N ASN A 22 13.35 13.23 1.02
CA ASN A 22 13.95 12.60 2.20
C ASN A 22 13.65 13.36 3.50
N ARG A 23 13.59 14.69 3.43
CA ARG A 23 13.23 15.53 4.57
C ARG A 23 11.76 15.39 4.93
N ILE A 24 10.87 15.37 3.94
CA ILE A 24 9.43 15.22 4.14
C ILE A 24 9.11 13.86 4.80
N ILE A 25 9.76 12.78 4.38
CA ILE A 25 9.50 11.43 4.90
C ILE A 25 10.22 11.13 6.22
N GLY A 26 11.12 12.01 6.67
CA GLY A 26 11.85 11.86 7.93
C GLY A 26 12.87 10.71 7.99
N ARG A 27 13.17 10.07 6.85
CA ARG A 27 14.13 8.95 6.72
C ARG A 27 14.87 9.00 5.37
N ARG A 28 16.07 8.42 5.31
CA ARG A 28 16.90 8.40 4.07
C ARG A 28 16.51 7.22 3.18
N GLU A 29 15.36 7.30 2.50
CA GLU A 29 14.89 6.25 1.57
C GLU A 29 14.98 6.66 0.09
N ALA A 30 14.89 7.96 -0.23
CA ALA A 30 15.12 8.42 -1.60
C ALA A 30 16.63 8.45 -1.86
N VAL A 31 17.14 7.45 -2.58
CA VAL A 31 18.56 7.33 -2.90
C VAL A 31 18.98 8.48 -3.83
N VAL A 32 19.97 9.26 -3.39
CA VAL A 32 20.71 10.21 -4.24
C VAL A 32 21.84 9.44 -4.91
N GLU A 33 21.53 8.69 -5.98
CA GLU A 33 22.57 8.06 -6.82
C GLU A 33 22.35 8.39 -8.30
N ASP A 34 23.30 9.14 -8.85
CA ASP A 34 23.48 9.42 -10.27
C ASP A 34 24.23 8.26 -10.95
N VAL A 35 23.60 7.08 -11.03
CA VAL A 35 24.11 5.95 -11.83
C VAL A 35 23.27 5.80 -13.10
N PRO A 36 23.80 6.11 -14.30
CA PRO A 36 23.11 5.88 -15.56
C PRO A 36 22.94 4.38 -15.82
N GLY A 37 21.70 3.92 -16.08
CA GLY A 37 21.44 2.54 -16.55
C GLY A 37 20.36 1.73 -15.81
N VAL A 38 19.70 2.29 -14.78
CA VAL A 38 18.59 1.63 -14.07
C VAL A 38 17.26 2.25 -14.50
N THR A 39 16.30 1.44 -14.94
CA THR A 39 14.91 1.88 -15.16
C THR A 39 14.35 2.40 -13.83
N ARG A 40 14.26 3.73 -13.68
CA ARG A 40 13.71 4.37 -12.48
C ARG A 40 12.18 4.25 -12.51
N ASP A 41 11.65 3.24 -11.84
CA ASP A 41 10.24 3.20 -11.47
C ASP A 41 9.92 4.37 -10.53
N ARG A 42 8.75 5.01 -10.73
CA ARG A 42 8.30 6.14 -9.91
C ARG A 42 8.08 5.68 -8.47
N VAL A 43 8.83 6.26 -7.54
CA VAL A 43 8.80 5.85 -6.14
C VAL A 43 7.79 6.70 -5.36
N SER A 44 6.88 6.02 -4.67
CA SER A 44 5.92 6.64 -3.75
C SER A 44 6.36 6.38 -2.32
N TYR A 45 6.24 7.39 -1.46
CA TYR A 45 6.65 7.32 -0.07
C TYR A 45 5.53 7.80 0.84
N ASP A 46 5.33 7.12 1.96
CA ASP A 46 4.42 7.57 3.01
C ASP A 46 5.04 8.74 3.78
N ALA A 47 4.27 9.80 3.97
CA ALA A 47 4.64 10.95 4.76
C ALA A 47 3.56 11.27 5.81
N ASN A 48 4.01 11.83 6.93
CA ASN A 48 3.14 12.34 7.98
C ASN A 48 3.70 13.66 8.49
N TRP A 49 2.87 14.69 8.49
CA TRP A 49 3.19 15.98 9.07
C TRP A 49 2.02 16.46 9.93
N ASN A 50 2.30 16.93 11.16
CA ASN A 50 1.28 17.39 12.11
C ASN A 50 0.09 16.44 12.29
N GLY A 51 0.35 15.12 12.23
CA GLY A 51 -0.68 14.08 12.38
C GLY A 51 -1.51 13.82 11.11
N ARG A 52 -1.29 14.55 10.02
CA ARG A 52 -1.93 14.29 8.72
C ARG A 52 -1.01 13.43 7.85
N ALA A 53 -1.51 12.25 7.48
CA ALA A 53 -0.85 11.35 6.54
C ALA A 53 -1.14 11.74 5.09
N PHE A 54 -0.14 11.63 4.22
CA PHE A 54 -0.22 11.85 2.78
C PHE A 54 0.87 11.05 2.06
N THR A 55 0.71 10.81 0.77
CA THR A 55 1.69 10.11 -0.06
C THR A 55 2.51 11.11 -0.86
N VAL A 56 3.83 10.97 -0.90
CA VAL A 56 4.74 11.77 -1.72
C VAL A 56 5.19 10.94 -2.91
N VAL A 57 5.01 11.47 -4.12
CA VAL A 57 5.44 10.84 -5.36
C VAL A 57 6.62 11.62 -5.94
N ASP A 58 7.80 10.99 -6.02
CA ASP A 58 8.98 11.57 -6.69
C ASP A 58 8.95 11.21 -8.18
N THR A 59 8.97 12.23 -9.04
CA THR A 59 8.76 12.10 -10.48
C THR A 59 10.05 11.78 -11.23
N GLY A 60 10.96 11.09 -10.57
CA GLY A 60 12.31 10.81 -11.06
C GLY A 60 12.34 10.04 -12.40
N GLY A 61 12.68 10.76 -13.48
CA GLY A 61 13.46 10.28 -14.61
C GLY A 61 12.89 9.14 -15.47
N TRP A 62 11.84 9.41 -16.25
CA TRP A 62 11.57 8.62 -17.46
C TRP A 62 10.86 9.45 -18.55
N ASP A 63 11.52 9.63 -19.69
CA ASP A 63 10.91 9.69 -21.03
C ASP A 63 12.03 9.47 -22.09
N PRO A 64 12.01 8.35 -22.84
CA PRO A 64 13.01 8.06 -23.87
C PRO A 64 12.79 8.83 -25.20
N ASP A 65 11.64 9.47 -25.44
CA ASP A 65 11.26 9.94 -26.79
C ASP A 65 11.05 11.46 -26.97
N ALA A 66 11.20 12.28 -25.94
CA ALA A 66 11.04 13.74 -26.09
C ALA A 66 12.29 14.44 -26.69
N ARG A 67 12.06 15.41 -27.59
CA ARG A 67 13.10 16.21 -28.27
C ARG A 67 13.41 17.47 -27.44
N GLY A 68 14.55 17.47 -26.77
CA GLY A 68 15.02 18.61 -25.95
C GLY A 68 14.70 18.49 -24.46
N MET A 69 15.52 19.14 -23.63
CA MET A 69 15.49 18.99 -22.17
C MET A 69 14.21 19.57 -21.54
N ALA A 70 13.71 20.70 -22.03
CA ALA A 70 12.50 21.34 -21.50
C ALA A 70 11.23 20.52 -21.76
N GLU A 71 11.08 19.95 -22.97
CA GLU A 71 9.93 19.10 -23.32
C GLU A 71 9.88 17.83 -22.45
N ARG A 72 11.05 17.21 -22.19
CA ARG A 72 11.16 16.05 -21.30
C ARG A 72 10.69 16.37 -19.88
N ILE A 73 11.07 17.53 -19.36
CA ILE A 73 10.70 17.94 -17.99
C ILE A 73 9.20 18.28 -17.93
N ALA A 74 8.65 18.92 -18.98
CA ALA A 74 7.22 19.20 -19.08
C ALA A 74 6.38 17.92 -19.13
N ALA A 75 6.76 16.94 -19.96
CA ALA A 75 6.07 15.65 -20.03
C ALA A 75 6.09 14.90 -18.67
N GLN A 76 7.21 14.96 -17.94
CA GLN A 76 7.29 14.41 -16.59
C GLN A 76 6.34 15.12 -15.62
N ALA A 77 6.26 16.45 -15.70
CA ALA A 77 5.33 17.24 -14.91
C ALA A 77 3.88 16.88 -15.24
N GLU A 78 3.50 16.71 -16.51
CA GLU A 78 2.12 16.40 -16.92
C GLU A 78 1.63 15.12 -16.26
N ILE A 79 2.47 14.09 -16.28
CA ILE A 79 2.09 12.79 -15.73
C ILE A 79 2.03 12.84 -14.20
N ALA A 80 2.98 13.53 -13.56
CA ALA A 80 3.00 13.73 -12.12
C ALA A 80 1.74 14.42 -11.62
N VAL A 81 1.39 15.49 -12.31
CA VAL A 81 0.25 16.33 -12.00
C VAL A 81 -1.05 15.56 -12.20
N GLY A 82 -1.16 14.70 -13.21
CA GLY A 82 -2.35 13.86 -13.43
C GLY A 82 -2.74 13.00 -12.23
N LEU A 83 -1.75 12.56 -11.44
CA LEU A 83 -1.92 11.59 -10.34
C LEU A 83 -2.05 12.20 -8.95
N ALA A 84 -1.62 13.45 -8.76
CA ALA A 84 -1.55 14.06 -7.44
C ALA A 84 -2.77 14.93 -7.12
N ASP A 85 -3.09 15.12 -5.84
CA ASP A 85 -4.11 16.08 -5.41
C ASP A 85 -3.55 17.50 -5.32
N ALA A 86 -2.25 17.63 -5.02
CA ALA A 86 -1.50 18.88 -5.08
C ALA A 86 -0.07 18.66 -5.59
N VAL A 87 0.59 19.74 -6.01
CA VAL A 87 1.94 19.68 -6.58
C VAL A 87 2.89 20.55 -5.78
N LEU A 88 4.01 19.97 -5.35
CA LEU A 88 5.17 20.69 -4.83
C LEU A 88 6.14 20.95 -5.98
N PHE A 89 6.17 22.18 -6.48
CA PHE A 89 7.09 22.59 -7.54
C PHE A 89 8.37 23.17 -6.95
N VAL A 90 9.48 22.46 -7.14
CA VAL A 90 10.78 22.80 -6.55
C VAL A 90 11.66 23.51 -7.57
N VAL A 91 12.08 24.72 -7.23
CA VAL A 91 12.99 25.56 -8.02
C VAL A 91 14.23 25.86 -7.18
N ASP A 92 15.38 26.00 -7.84
CA ASP A 92 16.63 26.39 -7.18
C ASP A 92 16.72 27.91 -7.07
N ALA A 93 16.64 28.45 -5.86
CA ALA A 93 16.64 29.90 -5.61
C ALA A 93 17.93 30.57 -6.08
N THR A 94 19.08 29.88 -6.04
CA THR A 94 20.38 30.48 -6.40
C THR A 94 20.59 30.62 -7.91
N VAL A 95 19.74 29.95 -8.72
CA VAL A 95 19.79 30.00 -10.18
C VAL A 95 18.72 30.94 -10.74
N GLY A 96 17.58 31.04 -10.05
CA GLY A 96 16.42 31.78 -10.53
C GLY A 96 15.62 31.02 -11.59
N ILE A 97 14.73 31.74 -12.27
CA ILE A 97 13.78 31.19 -13.27
C ILE A 97 14.54 30.79 -14.55
N THR A 98 14.28 29.59 -15.04
CA THR A 98 14.82 29.08 -16.31
C THR A 98 13.72 28.70 -17.29
N ASP A 99 14.06 28.57 -18.58
CA ASP A 99 13.13 28.10 -19.62
C ASP A 99 12.51 26.73 -19.29
N ALA A 100 13.26 25.87 -18.60
CA ALA A 100 12.78 24.57 -18.15
C ALA A 100 11.73 24.71 -17.04
N ASP A 101 11.89 25.68 -16.14
CA ASP A 101 10.91 25.99 -15.11
C ASP A 101 9.64 26.58 -15.74
N GLU A 102 9.77 27.49 -16.71
CA GLU A 102 8.63 28.05 -17.44
C GLU A 102 7.84 26.99 -18.22
N ALA A 103 8.51 26.00 -18.81
CA ALA A 103 7.86 24.89 -19.47
C ALA A 103 7.00 24.07 -18.49
N VAL A 104 7.50 23.82 -17.29
CA VAL A 104 6.73 23.16 -16.22
C VAL A 104 5.56 24.03 -15.77
N VAL A 105 5.75 25.33 -15.59
CA VAL A 105 4.67 26.25 -15.18
C VAL A 105 3.48 26.21 -16.14
N LYS A 106 3.72 26.10 -17.46
CA LYS A 106 2.64 25.95 -18.46
C LYS A 106 1.79 24.72 -18.19
N VAL A 107 2.42 23.59 -17.89
CA VAL A 107 1.76 22.33 -17.52
C VAL A 107 0.98 22.48 -16.22
N LEU A 108 1.60 23.03 -15.18
CA LEU A 108 0.96 23.20 -13.87
C LEU A 108 -0.29 24.08 -13.96
N ARG A 109 -0.22 25.20 -14.70
CA ARG A 109 -1.37 26.10 -14.92
C ARG A 109 -2.51 25.40 -15.68
N ALA A 110 -2.20 24.59 -16.69
CA ALA A 110 -3.22 23.86 -17.45
C ALA A 110 -3.98 22.84 -16.58
N SER A 111 -3.32 22.27 -15.57
CA SER A 111 -3.90 21.24 -14.71
C SER A 111 -4.96 21.71 -13.72
N LYS A 112 -4.93 23.00 -13.36
CA LYS A 112 -5.77 23.63 -12.32
C LYS A 112 -5.65 23.00 -10.92
N LYS A 113 -4.64 22.16 -10.67
CA LYS A 113 -4.40 21.60 -9.34
C LYS A 113 -3.71 22.64 -8.43
N PRO A 114 -3.90 22.58 -7.10
CA PRO A 114 -3.14 23.40 -6.16
C PRO A 114 -1.63 23.17 -6.33
N VAL A 115 -0.87 24.26 -6.38
CA VAL A 115 0.60 24.23 -6.51
C VAL A 115 1.21 24.98 -5.34
N VAL A 116 2.19 24.36 -4.70
CA VAL A 116 3.07 24.99 -3.71
C VAL A 116 4.44 25.16 -4.34
N LEU A 117 4.91 26.40 -4.43
CA LEU A 117 6.23 26.72 -5.00
C LEU A 117 7.29 26.69 -3.89
N ALA A 118 8.24 25.77 -3.98
CA ALA A 118 9.37 25.67 -3.07
C ALA A 118 10.63 26.28 -3.70
N ALA A 119 11.14 27.35 -3.11
CA ALA A 119 12.41 27.96 -3.47
C ALA A 119 13.53 27.29 -2.66
N ASN A 120 14.13 26.26 -3.22
CA ASN A 120 15.11 25.41 -2.53
C ASN A 120 16.53 26.01 -2.59
N LYS A 121 17.41 25.51 -1.71
CA LYS A 121 18.81 25.95 -1.50
C LYS A 121 18.94 27.34 -0.88
N VAL A 122 17.92 27.78 -0.15
CA VAL A 122 17.98 29.02 0.66
C VAL A 122 18.72 28.74 1.96
N ASP A 123 20.04 28.76 1.90
CA ASP A 123 20.91 28.42 3.03
C ASP A 123 21.22 29.63 3.94
N ASP A 124 21.02 30.86 3.44
CA ASP A 124 21.23 32.13 4.16
C ASP A 124 20.16 33.20 3.81
N GLU A 125 20.17 34.31 4.55
CA GLU A 125 19.21 35.43 4.39
C GLU A 125 19.37 36.19 3.06
N ARG A 126 20.55 36.13 2.43
CA ARG A 126 20.77 36.79 1.13
C ARG A 126 20.05 36.03 0.02
N ILE A 127 20.14 34.70 0.02
CA ILE A 127 19.44 33.85 -0.95
C ILE A 127 17.92 33.88 -0.71
N GLU A 128 17.48 34.15 0.51
CA GLU A 128 16.06 34.38 0.82
C GLU A 128 15.51 35.60 0.05
N ALA A 129 16.33 36.64 -0.15
CA ALA A 129 15.98 37.77 -1.00
C ALA A 129 15.83 37.37 -2.49
N GLU A 130 16.65 36.43 -2.98
CA GLU A 130 16.61 35.92 -4.35
C GLU A 130 15.37 35.06 -4.62
N ALA A 131 14.86 34.36 -3.60
CA ALA A 131 13.61 33.61 -3.70
C ALA A 131 12.42 34.50 -4.08
N TYR A 132 12.42 35.80 -3.72
CA TYR A 132 11.35 36.73 -4.10
C TYR A 132 11.23 36.94 -5.62
N ALA A 133 12.31 36.72 -6.39
CA ALA A 133 12.24 36.82 -7.85
C ALA A 133 11.33 35.73 -8.47
N LEU A 134 11.07 34.64 -7.76
CA LEU A 134 10.26 33.52 -8.24
C LEU A 134 8.75 33.83 -8.27
N TRP A 135 8.29 34.93 -7.66
CA TRP A 135 6.91 35.41 -7.84
C TRP A 135 6.56 35.63 -9.32
N ASN A 136 7.55 35.93 -10.15
CA ASN A 136 7.37 36.13 -11.59
C ASN A 136 6.90 34.85 -12.32
N LEU A 137 7.04 33.66 -11.71
CA LEU A 137 6.44 32.42 -12.22
C LEU A 137 4.90 32.44 -12.14
N GLY A 138 4.31 33.35 -11.34
CA GLY A 138 2.86 33.50 -11.22
C GLY A 138 2.17 32.25 -10.67
N LEU A 139 2.81 31.56 -9.72
CA LEU A 139 2.29 30.36 -9.04
C LEU A 139 1.92 30.62 -7.57
N GLY A 140 1.93 31.89 -7.14
CA GLY A 140 1.74 32.28 -5.74
C GLY A 140 3.05 32.55 -5.01
N GLU A 141 2.98 32.63 -3.69
CA GLU A 141 4.12 32.88 -2.81
C GLU A 141 5.13 31.70 -2.86
N PRO A 142 6.41 31.94 -3.23
CA PRO A 142 7.48 30.98 -3.09
C PRO A 142 7.87 30.82 -1.62
N TRP A 143 7.95 29.57 -1.18
CA TRP A 143 8.35 29.19 0.15
C TRP A 143 9.87 28.91 0.17
N PRO A 144 10.68 29.78 0.82
CA PRO A 144 12.12 29.58 0.90
C PRO A 144 12.45 28.37 1.78
N VAL A 145 13.24 27.44 1.25
CA VAL A 145 13.60 26.21 1.95
C VAL A 145 15.06 25.83 1.70
N SER A 146 15.72 25.30 2.72
CA SER A 146 16.96 24.53 2.54
C SER A 146 16.66 23.06 2.80
N ALA A 147 16.59 22.26 1.74
CA ALA A 147 16.43 20.81 1.87
C ALA A 147 17.60 20.16 2.64
N VAL A 148 18.81 20.71 2.55
CA VAL A 148 20.00 20.17 3.22
C VAL A 148 20.02 20.55 4.71
N HIS A 149 19.75 21.82 5.04
CA HIS A 149 19.86 22.32 6.41
C HIS A 149 18.55 22.34 7.19
N GLY A 150 17.40 22.24 6.51
CA GLY A 150 16.07 22.18 7.12
C GLY A 150 15.39 23.50 7.38
N ARG A 151 16.04 24.61 7.05
CA ARG A 151 15.45 25.96 7.12
C ARG A 151 14.16 26.01 6.28
N GLY A 152 13.10 26.59 6.83
CA GLY A 152 11.81 26.80 6.16
C GLY A 152 11.01 25.53 5.82
N SER A 153 11.49 24.34 6.19
CA SER A 153 10.82 23.09 5.81
C SER A 153 9.50 22.84 6.54
N GLY A 154 9.35 23.34 7.77
CA GLY A 154 8.09 23.26 8.52
C GLY A 154 7.00 24.12 7.89
N ASP A 155 7.30 25.40 7.64
CA ASP A 155 6.36 26.34 7.01
C ASP A 155 5.94 25.87 5.61
N LEU A 156 6.90 25.35 4.82
CA LEU A 156 6.60 24.72 3.54
C LEU A 156 5.64 23.53 3.69
N LEU A 157 5.84 22.69 4.69
CA LEU A 157 4.98 21.52 4.93
C LEU A 157 3.58 21.91 5.39
N ASP A 158 3.45 22.97 6.18
CA ASP A 158 2.15 23.53 6.55
C ASP A 158 1.41 24.08 5.31
N ALA A 159 2.12 24.76 4.41
CA ALA A 159 1.57 25.22 3.14
C ALA A 159 1.14 24.05 2.23
N VAL A 160 1.93 22.97 2.18
CA VAL A 160 1.60 21.73 1.49
C VAL A 160 0.32 21.11 2.04
N LEU A 161 0.18 21.01 3.36
CA LEU A 161 -1.03 20.47 3.98
C LEU A 161 -2.26 21.33 3.71
N ALA A 162 -2.11 22.66 3.63
CA ALA A 162 -3.19 23.57 3.27
C ALA A 162 -3.62 23.44 1.80
N ALA A 163 -2.68 23.10 0.90
CA ALA A 163 -2.96 22.87 -0.52
C ALA A 163 -3.55 21.48 -0.81
N LEU A 164 -3.23 20.47 0.01
CA LEU A 164 -3.80 19.14 -0.10
C LEU A 164 -5.26 19.14 0.39
N PRO A 165 -6.16 18.39 -0.25
CA PRO A 165 -7.50 18.19 0.27
C PRO A 165 -7.41 17.66 1.70
N GLU A 166 -8.36 18.05 2.54
CA GLU A 166 -8.47 17.44 3.87
C GLU A 166 -8.52 15.93 3.67
N PRO A 167 -7.67 15.15 4.39
CA PRO A 167 -7.79 13.71 4.35
C PRO A 167 -9.23 13.40 4.75
N PRO A 168 -9.88 12.41 4.11
CA PRO A 168 -11.17 11.96 4.61
C PRO A 168 -11.01 11.76 6.12
N PRO A 169 -11.93 12.31 6.95
CA PRO A 169 -11.81 12.22 8.40
C PRO A 169 -11.44 10.79 8.73
N GLU A 170 -10.48 10.58 9.64
CA GLU A 170 -10.19 9.25 10.17
C GLU A 170 -11.53 8.66 10.58
N ARG A 171 -12.12 7.86 9.69
CA ARG A 171 -13.33 7.13 9.99
C ARG A 171 -12.81 6.19 11.05
N GLU A 172 -13.17 6.47 12.31
CA GLU A 172 -13.31 5.42 13.31
C GLU A 172 -13.85 4.22 12.55
N ALA A 173 -13.11 3.10 12.57
CA ALA A 173 -13.48 1.92 11.81
C ALA A 173 -14.98 1.71 12.04
N GLU A 174 -15.82 1.87 10.99
CA GLU A 174 -17.29 1.81 11.12
C GLU A 174 -17.61 0.64 12.05
N VAL A 175 -17.95 0.93 13.32
CA VAL A 175 -18.16 -0.12 14.31
C VAL A 175 -19.56 -0.63 13.98
N GLY A 176 -19.60 -1.71 13.22
CA GLY A 176 -20.83 -2.21 12.63
C GLY A 176 -21.01 -1.77 11.18
N GLY A 177 -21.55 -2.69 10.38
CA GLY A 177 -21.74 -2.57 8.94
C GLY A 177 -21.31 -3.83 8.19
N PRO A 178 -21.68 -3.96 6.90
CA PRO A 178 -21.26 -5.06 6.05
C PRO A 178 -19.72 -5.17 5.96
N ARG A 179 -19.18 -6.38 6.13
CA ARG A 179 -17.72 -6.64 6.05
C ARG A 179 -17.19 -6.30 4.65
N ARG A 180 -15.98 -5.75 4.58
CA ARG A 180 -15.42 -5.17 3.35
C ARG A 180 -14.51 -6.16 2.62
N ILE A 181 -14.85 -6.47 1.38
CA ILE A 181 -14.18 -7.50 0.56
C ILE A 181 -13.66 -6.90 -0.74
N ALA A 182 -12.38 -7.13 -1.06
CA ALA A 182 -11.83 -6.80 -2.37
C ALA A 182 -11.64 -8.07 -3.20
N ILE A 183 -12.16 -8.11 -4.43
CA ILE A 183 -11.88 -9.19 -5.38
C ILE A 183 -10.70 -8.77 -6.27
N VAL A 184 -9.57 -9.43 -6.09
CA VAL A 184 -8.31 -9.11 -6.79
C VAL A 184 -7.84 -10.28 -7.63
N GLY A 185 -6.91 -10.01 -8.55
CA GLY A 185 -6.36 -11.02 -9.47
C GLY A 185 -6.15 -10.47 -10.88
N LYS A 186 -5.47 -11.25 -11.71
CA LYS A 186 -5.13 -10.88 -13.09
C LYS A 186 -6.33 -10.63 -13.99
N PRO A 187 -6.19 -9.90 -15.10
CA PRO A 187 -7.23 -9.84 -16.14
C PRO A 187 -7.70 -11.25 -16.55
N ASN A 188 -8.98 -11.40 -16.90
CA ASN A 188 -9.56 -12.64 -17.46
C ASN A 188 -9.55 -13.92 -16.60
N VAL A 189 -9.12 -13.85 -15.33
CA VAL A 189 -9.23 -14.97 -14.36
C VAL A 189 -10.66 -15.23 -13.90
N GLY A 190 -11.62 -14.36 -14.24
CA GLY A 190 -13.05 -14.54 -13.96
C GLY A 190 -13.60 -13.76 -12.76
N LYS A 191 -12.92 -12.70 -12.31
CA LYS A 191 -13.41 -11.78 -11.26
C LYS A 191 -14.82 -11.23 -11.54
N SER A 192 -15.06 -10.74 -12.76
CA SER A 192 -16.36 -10.18 -13.15
C SER A 192 -17.45 -11.25 -13.21
N SER A 193 -17.11 -12.47 -13.65
CA SER A 193 -18.02 -13.62 -13.60
C SER A 193 -18.37 -13.98 -12.16
N LEU A 194 -17.40 -13.97 -11.25
CA LEU A 194 -17.61 -14.24 -9.84
C LEU A 194 -18.51 -13.18 -9.21
N LEU A 195 -18.20 -11.90 -9.39
CA LEU A 195 -19.01 -10.79 -8.88
C LEU A 195 -20.45 -10.86 -9.42
N ASN A 196 -20.63 -11.09 -10.72
CA ASN A 196 -21.95 -11.23 -11.32
C ASN A 196 -22.73 -12.43 -10.78
N LYS A 197 -22.04 -13.54 -10.46
CA LYS A 197 -22.66 -14.72 -9.88
C LYS A 197 -23.12 -14.44 -8.45
N LEU A 198 -22.24 -13.85 -7.63
CA LEU A 198 -22.55 -13.43 -6.26
C LEU A 198 -23.71 -12.44 -6.22
N ALA A 199 -23.71 -11.43 -7.10
CA ALA A 199 -24.77 -10.42 -7.18
C ALA A 199 -26.14 -10.96 -7.64
N LYS A 200 -26.20 -12.18 -8.18
CA LYS A 200 -27.43 -12.82 -8.67
C LYS A 200 -28.04 -13.81 -7.68
N GLU A 201 -27.29 -14.30 -6.69
CA GLU A 201 -27.79 -15.35 -5.80
C GLU A 201 -28.71 -14.83 -4.69
N GLU A 202 -28.51 -13.61 -4.16
CA GLU A 202 -29.47 -12.96 -3.25
C GLU A 202 -29.43 -11.43 -3.42
N ARG A 203 -30.31 -10.89 -4.26
CA ARG A 203 -30.55 -9.44 -4.34
C ARG A 203 -31.42 -9.01 -3.15
N VAL A 204 -30.96 -8.01 -2.39
CA VAL A 204 -31.85 -7.03 -1.76
C VAL A 204 -31.49 -5.66 -2.32
N VAL A 205 -32.53 -4.92 -2.67
CA VAL A 205 -32.48 -3.55 -3.18
C VAL A 205 -31.76 -2.67 -2.16
N VAL A 206 -31.01 -1.69 -2.64
CA VAL A 206 -30.44 -0.62 -1.81
C VAL A 206 -31.61 0.11 -1.14
N ASP A 207 -32.03 -0.31 0.05
CA ASP A 207 -32.65 0.62 0.96
C ASP A 207 -31.52 1.47 1.51
N ASN A 208 -31.66 2.79 1.36
CA ASN A 208 -30.80 3.75 2.02
C ASN A 208 -30.94 3.54 3.54
N VAL A 209 -30.16 2.62 4.10
CA VAL A 209 -30.01 2.49 5.55
C VAL A 209 -29.41 3.81 6.01
N ALA A 210 -30.23 4.58 6.73
CA ALA A 210 -29.84 5.88 7.26
C ALA A 210 -28.58 5.70 8.12
N GLY A 211 -27.44 6.17 7.63
CA GLY A 211 -26.17 6.17 8.37
C GLY A 211 -24.94 5.65 7.63
N THR A 212 -25.05 5.00 6.46
CA THR A 212 -23.85 4.56 5.72
C THR A 212 -23.61 5.38 4.46
N THR A 213 -22.51 6.13 4.40
CA THR A 213 -22.00 6.72 3.16
C THR A 213 -21.32 5.64 2.31
N VAL A 214 -22.10 4.94 1.47
CA VAL A 214 -21.57 4.01 0.47
C VAL A 214 -20.88 4.83 -0.63
N ASP A 215 -19.62 4.51 -0.93
CA ASP A 215 -18.92 5.08 -2.08
C ASP A 215 -19.62 4.60 -3.36
N PRO A 216 -19.99 5.46 -4.33
CA PRO A 216 -20.75 5.08 -5.52
C PRO A 216 -20.13 3.96 -6.40
N VAL A 217 -18.89 3.54 -6.12
CA VAL A 217 -18.19 2.44 -6.80
C VAL A 217 -18.19 1.10 -6.05
N ASP A 218 -18.67 1.05 -4.81
CA ASP A 218 -18.75 -0.16 -4.00
C ASP A 218 -20.14 -0.81 -4.13
N GLU A 219 -20.22 -2.15 -4.08
CA GLU A 219 -21.48 -2.90 -4.17
C GLU A 219 -21.81 -3.62 -2.85
N LEU A 220 -23.07 -3.54 -2.41
CA LEU A 220 -23.60 -4.36 -1.32
C LEU A 220 -24.21 -5.64 -1.89
N ILE A 221 -23.75 -6.79 -1.42
CA ILE A 221 -24.23 -8.10 -1.85
C ILE A 221 -24.59 -8.93 -0.62
N THR A 222 -25.78 -9.52 -0.61
CA THR A 222 -26.17 -10.49 0.42
C THR A 222 -25.63 -11.87 0.03
N LEU A 223 -24.87 -12.50 0.93
CA LEU A 223 -24.33 -13.85 0.75
C LEU A 223 -24.49 -14.63 2.05
N GLY A 224 -25.17 -15.77 1.97
CA GLY A 224 -25.45 -16.61 3.14
C GLY A 224 -26.26 -15.87 4.21
N GLY A 225 -27.24 -15.06 3.78
CA GLY A 225 -28.09 -14.28 4.68
C GLY A 225 -27.43 -13.11 5.40
N ARG A 226 -26.19 -12.72 5.02
CA ARG A 226 -25.49 -11.54 5.56
C ARG A 226 -25.07 -10.61 4.44
N GLU A 227 -25.09 -9.31 4.71
CA GLU A 227 -24.61 -8.29 3.78
C GLU A 227 -23.09 -8.16 3.81
N TRP A 228 -22.50 -8.05 2.62
CA TRP A 228 -21.08 -7.85 2.39
C TRP A 228 -20.88 -6.63 1.48
N ARG A 229 -19.87 -5.79 1.76
CA ARG A 229 -19.50 -4.65 0.93
C ARG A 229 -18.30 -5.02 0.05
N PHE A 230 -18.54 -5.15 -1.25
CA PHE A 230 -17.50 -5.38 -2.25
C PHE A 230 -16.90 -4.06 -2.70
N ILE A 231 -15.59 -3.90 -2.52
CA ILE A 231 -14.86 -2.66 -2.77
C ILE A 231 -14.40 -2.57 -4.23
N ASP A 232 -14.51 -1.37 -4.83
CA ASP A 232 -14.03 -1.03 -6.18
C ASP A 232 -14.50 -2.00 -7.28
N THR A 233 -15.81 -2.29 -7.30
CA THR A 233 -16.39 -3.19 -8.31
C THR A 233 -16.50 -2.55 -9.69
N ALA A 234 -16.48 -1.22 -9.76
CA ALA A 234 -16.49 -0.46 -11.00
C ALA A 234 -15.28 -0.81 -11.90
N GLY A 235 -14.09 -1.04 -11.32
CA GLY A 235 -12.90 -1.49 -12.03
C GLY A 235 -13.05 -2.90 -12.63
N ILE A 236 -13.78 -3.79 -11.95
CA ILE A 236 -14.06 -5.16 -12.41
C ILE A 236 -15.05 -5.15 -13.58
N ARG A 237 -16.02 -4.23 -13.59
CA ARG A 237 -17.03 -4.11 -14.67
C ARG A 237 -16.49 -3.40 -15.91
N LYS A 238 -15.64 -2.37 -15.77
CA LYS A 238 -15.07 -1.62 -16.91
C LYS A 238 -14.07 -2.42 -17.76
N ARG A 239 -13.30 -3.34 -17.17
CA ARG A 239 -12.35 -4.23 -17.88
C ARG A 239 -12.99 -5.16 -18.93
N VAL A 240 -14.32 -5.23 -19.00
CA VAL A 240 -15.06 -6.00 -20.01
C VAL A 240 -15.11 -5.27 -21.37
N LYS A 241 -14.91 -3.94 -21.41
CA LYS A 241 -15.12 -3.14 -22.63
C LYS A 241 -13.85 -2.58 -23.28
N GLU A 242 -12.76 -2.38 -22.54
CA GLU A 242 -11.52 -1.79 -23.08
C GLU A 242 -10.31 -2.57 -22.59
N ALA A 243 -9.71 -3.33 -23.50
CA ALA A 243 -8.48 -4.09 -23.30
C ALA A 243 -7.32 -3.38 -24.03
N SER A 244 -7.08 -2.11 -23.72
CA SER A 244 -5.85 -1.43 -24.14
C SER A 244 -5.60 -0.21 -23.26
N GLY A 245 -4.36 -0.08 -22.79
CA GLY A 245 -3.89 1.10 -22.05
C GLY A 245 -3.68 0.87 -20.56
N HIS A 246 -2.42 0.55 -20.23
CA HIS A 246 -1.74 0.81 -18.95
C HIS A 246 -1.97 -0.17 -17.78
N GLU A 247 -1.09 -1.16 -17.71
CA GLU A 247 -0.92 -2.12 -16.60
C GLU A 247 -0.65 -1.44 -15.23
N TYR A 248 -0.10 -0.22 -15.23
CA TYR A 248 0.19 0.59 -14.04
C TYR A 248 -1.08 1.12 -13.31
N TYR A 249 -2.09 1.60 -14.05
CA TYR A 249 -3.34 2.04 -13.40
C TYR A 249 -4.15 0.85 -12.85
N ALA A 250 -3.92 -0.34 -13.41
CA ALA A 250 -4.50 -1.58 -12.91
C ALA A 250 -3.88 -2.02 -11.57
N SER A 251 -2.59 -1.79 -11.34
CA SER A 251 -1.93 -2.13 -10.06
C SER A 251 -2.30 -1.15 -8.94
N LEU A 252 -2.26 0.16 -9.18
CA LEU A 252 -2.63 1.18 -8.16
C LEU A 252 -4.05 0.99 -7.63
N ARG A 253 -5.03 0.78 -8.50
CA ARG A 253 -6.42 0.48 -8.09
C ARG A 253 -6.50 -0.80 -7.26
N THR A 254 -5.72 -1.81 -7.62
CA THR A 254 -5.69 -3.08 -6.86
C THR A 254 -5.17 -2.85 -5.44
N THR A 255 -4.10 -2.06 -5.28
CA THR A 255 -3.56 -1.68 -3.96
C THR A 255 -4.58 -0.92 -3.12
N THR A 256 -5.20 0.14 -3.68
CA THR A 256 -6.21 0.93 -2.96
C THR A 256 -7.43 0.08 -2.56
N ALA A 257 -7.86 -0.84 -3.42
CA ALA A 257 -8.96 -1.76 -3.09
C ALA A 257 -8.59 -2.69 -1.92
N ILE A 258 -7.36 -3.23 -1.92
CA ILE A 258 -6.84 -4.08 -0.83
C ILE A 258 -6.80 -3.28 0.48
N GLU A 259 -6.26 -2.07 0.49
CA GLU A 259 -6.15 -1.24 1.70
C GLU A 259 -7.51 -0.82 2.29
N ARG A 260 -8.55 -0.74 1.46
CA ARG A 260 -9.92 -0.45 1.92
C ARG A 260 -10.66 -1.70 2.42
N ALA A 261 -10.22 -2.89 2.03
CA ALA A 261 -10.85 -4.16 2.38
C ALA A 261 -10.34 -4.73 3.71
N GLU A 262 -11.14 -5.60 4.33
CA GLU A 262 -10.73 -6.43 5.46
C GLU A 262 -10.17 -7.75 4.95
N VAL A 263 -10.83 -8.31 3.92
CA VAL A 263 -10.40 -9.53 3.24
C VAL A 263 -10.20 -9.26 1.76
N ALA A 264 -9.05 -9.65 1.24
CA ALA A 264 -8.80 -9.78 -0.19
C ALA A 264 -9.12 -11.22 -0.64
N VAL A 265 -9.99 -11.35 -1.65
CA VAL A 265 -10.24 -12.60 -2.36
C VAL A 265 -9.41 -12.58 -3.64
N LEU A 266 -8.28 -13.29 -3.64
CA LEU A 266 -7.46 -13.45 -4.82
C LEU A 266 -8.04 -14.55 -5.70
N VAL A 267 -8.49 -14.16 -6.90
CA VAL A 267 -8.98 -15.09 -7.92
C VAL A 267 -7.83 -15.48 -8.83
N VAL A 268 -7.49 -16.77 -8.83
CA VAL A 268 -6.46 -17.38 -9.68
C VAL A 268 -7.14 -18.30 -10.69
N ASP A 269 -6.68 -18.32 -11.93
CA ASP A 269 -7.16 -19.30 -12.92
C ASP A 269 -6.49 -20.66 -12.65
N GLY A 270 -7.25 -21.64 -12.15
CA GLY A 270 -6.72 -22.96 -11.82
C GLY A 270 -6.24 -23.75 -13.05
N SER A 271 -6.73 -23.43 -14.24
CA SER A 271 -6.31 -24.09 -15.47
C SER A 271 -4.99 -23.55 -16.03
N GLN A 272 -4.43 -22.50 -15.43
CA GLN A 272 -3.17 -21.88 -15.83
C GLN A 272 -2.15 -21.94 -14.69
N THR A 273 -0.88 -21.74 -15.03
CA THR A 273 0.20 -21.68 -14.04
C THR A 273 0.05 -20.45 -13.15
N ILE A 274 0.35 -20.61 -11.86
CA ILE A 274 0.48 -19.48 -10.94
C ILE A 274 1.59 -18.58 -11.48
N SER A 275 1.30 -17.30 -11.56
CA SER A 275 2.13 -16.38 -12.31
C SER A 275 2.71 -15.27 -11.43
N GLU A 276 3.73 -14.58 -11.92
CA GLU A 276 4.40 -13.53 -11.13
C GLU A 276 3.46 -12.44 -10.63
N GLN A 277 2.47 -12.02 -11.43
CA GLN A 277 1.53 -11.00 -10.98
C GLN A 277 0.54 -11.53 -9.93
N ASP A 278 0.25 -12.83 -9.87
CA ASP A 278 -0.49 -13.40 -8.72
C ASP A 278 0.36 -13.30 -7.45
N VAL A 279 1.65 -13.67 -7.54
CA VAL A 279 2.61 -13.57 -6.43
C VAL A 279 2.79 -12.12 -5.95
N ARG A 280 2.86 -11.15 -6.86
CA ARG A 280 2.92 -9.71 -6.50
C ARG A 280 1.67 -9.27 -5.76
N ILE A 281 0.47 -9.67 -6.21
CA ILE A 281 -0.78 -9.32 -5.49
C ILE A 281 -0.79 -9.95 -4.10
N ILE A 282 -0.31 -11.19 -3.95
CA ILE A 282 -0.18 -11.86 -2.64
C ILE A 282 0.74 -11.07 -1.70
N GLN A 283 1.87 -10.59 -2.21
CA GLN A 283 2.80 -9.76 -1.45
C GLN A 283 2.13 -8.46 -1.00
N THR A 284 1.44 -7.76 -1.90
CA THR A 284 0.68 -6.55 -1.56
C THR A 284 -0.36 -6.81 -0.46
N VAL A 285 -1.16 -7.87 -0.57
CA VAL A 285 -2.16 -8.21 0.48
C VAL A 285 -1.48 -8.45 1.84
N ARG A 286 -0.36 -9.17 1.83
CA ARG A 286 0.40 -9.49 3.05
C ARG A 286 1.00 -8.25 3.69
N GLU A 287 1.58 -7.36 2.88
CA GLU A 287 2.18 -6.09 3.31
C GLU A 287 1.13 -5.10 3.83
N SER A 288 -0.03 -5.04 3.19
CA SER A 288 -1.19 -4.27 3.67
C SER A 288 -1.84 -4.85 4.93
N GLY A 289 -1.36 -6.01 5.41
CA GLY A 289 -1.85 -6.64 6.63
C GLY A 289 -3.29 -7.14 6.56
N ARG A 290 -3.79 -7.43 5.35
CA ARG A 290 -5.20 -7.84 5.15
C ARG A 290 -5.36 -9.34 5.20
N ALA A 291 -6.57 -9.78 5.51
CA ALA A 291 -6.92 -11.18 5.41
C ALA A 291 -6.92 -11.61 3.94
N LEU A 292 -6.58 -12.88 3.67
CA LEU A 292 -6.48 -13.42 2.31
C LEU A 292 -7.28 -14.72 2.20
N VAL A 293 -8.10 -14.80 1.16
CA VAL A 293 -8.70 -16.03 0.65
C VAL A 293 -8.27 -16.21 -0.80
N ILE A 294 -7.84 -17.42 -1.17
CA ILE A 294 -7.43 -17.75 -2.53
C ILE A 294 -8.53 -18.60 -3.18
N ALA A 295 -9.10 -18.09 -4.26
CA ALA A 295 -10.13 -18.77 -5.04
C ALA A 295 -9.55 -19.25 -6.38
N PHE A 296 -9.30 -20.55 -6.50
CA PHE A 296 -8.95 -21.17 -7.78
C PHE A 296 -10.21 -21.32 -8.63
N ASN A 297 -10.35 -20.42 -9.60
CA ASN A 297 -11.49 -20.35 -10.51
C ASN A 297 -11.25 -21.18 -11.78
N LYS A 298 -12.32 -21.37 -12.56
CA LYS A 298 -12.34 -22.23 -13.76
C LYS A 298 -11.98 -23.68 -13.46
N TRP A 299 -12.40 -24.16 -12.29
CA TRP A 299 -12.09 -25.51 -11.84
C TRP A 299 -12.64 -26.62 -12.76
N ASP A 300 -13.67 -26.29 -13.55
CA ASP A 300 -14.21 -27.12 -14.63
C ASP A 300 -13.21 -27.42 -15.76
N LEU A 301 -12.12 -26.67 -15.84
CA LEU A 301 -11.04 -26.85 -16.82
C LEU A 301 -9.80 -27.52 -16.22
N VAL A 302 -9.82 -27.91 -14.94
CA VAL A 302 -8.69 -28.53 -14.25
C VAL A 302 -8.84 -30.05 -14.28
N ASP A 303 -8.04 -30.71 -15.11
CA ASP A 303 -7.93 -32.16 -15.15
C ASP A 303 -6.91 -32.70 -14.13
N GLU A 304 -6.74 -34.03 -14.09
CA GLU A 304 -5.83 -34.69 -13.13
C GLU A 304 -4.37 -34.27 -13.32
N GLU A 305 -3.93 -34.11 -14.57
CA GLU A 305 -2.57 -33.68 -14.89
C GLU A 305 -2.33 -32.24 -14.42
N ARG A 306 -3.23 -31.31 -14.76
CA ARG A 306 -3.14 -29.92 -14.32
C ARG A 306 -3.16 -29.83 -12.80
N ARG A 307 -4.01 -30.62 -12.13
CA ARG A 307 -4.09 -30.66 -10.66
C ARG A 307 -2.76 -31.06 -10.02
N TYR A 308 -2.10 -32.09 -10.56
CA TYR A 308 -0.78 -32.53 -10.08
C TYR A 308 0.27 -31.42 -10.16
N TYR A 309 0.32 -30.67 -11.27
CA TYR A 309 1.25 -29.54 -11.41
C TYR A 309 0.87 -28.36 -10.51
N LEU A 310 -0.43 -28.05 -10.40
CA LEU A 310 -0.92 -26.97 -9.55
C LEU A 310 -0.56 -27.20 -8.08
N ASP A 311 -0.68 -28.42 -7.56
CA ASP A 311 -0.31 -28.72 -6.17
C ASP A 311 1.17 -28.40 -5.90
N ARG A 312 2.07 -28.71 -6.85
CA ARG A 312 3.50 -28.38 -6.75
C ARG A 312 3.77 -26.87 -6.88
N GLU A 313 3.01 -26.18 -7.71
CA GLU A 313 3.08 -24.72 -7.81
C GLU A 313 2.63 -24.07 -6.50
N ILE A 314 1.57 -24.56 -5.86
CA ILE A 314 1.10 -24.07 -4.56
C ILE A 314 2.19 -24.24 -3.49
N GLU A 315 2.84 -25.40 -3.43
CA GLU A 315 3.93 -25.64 -2.47
C GLU A 315 5.12 -24.70 -2.65
N ARG A 316 5.39 -24.27 -3.89
CA ARG A 316 6.53 -23.41 -4.23
C ARG A 316 6.20 -21.92 -4.14
N GLU A 317 5.15 -21.49 -4.84
CA GLU A 317 4.80 -20.09 -5.03
C GLU A 317 3.97 -19.52 -3.87
N LEU A 318 3.16 -20.36 -3.21
CA LEU A 318 2.26 -19.93 -2.11
C LEU A 318 2.80 -20.26 -0.72
N VAL A 319 4.07 -20.63 -0.61
CA VAL A 319 4.73 -20.99 0.67
C VAL A 319 4.59 -19.89 1.73
N GLN A 320 4.54 -18.62 1.32
CA GLN A 320 4.45 -17.45 2.22
C GLN A 320 3.02 -17.21 2.74
N VAL A 321 2.01 -17.89 2.17
CA VAL A 321 0.59 -17.71 2.48
C VAL A 321 -0.16 -19.02 2.64
N GLN A 322 0.52 -20.08 3.11
CA GLN A 322 -0.10 -21.37 3.43
C GLN A 322 -1.24 -21.26 4.45
N TRP A 323 -1.24 -20.18 5.24
CA TRP A 323 -2.30 -19.84 6.19
C TRP A 323 -3.61 -19.40 5.51
N ALA A 324 -3.60 -18.99 4.25
CA ALA A 324 -4.78 -18.51 3.54
C ALA A 324 -5.73 -19.66 3.16
N PRO A 325 -7.04 -19.59 3.49
CA PRO A 325 -8.03 -20.52 3.00
C PRO A 325 -8.03 -20.58 1.47
N ARG A 326 -8.06 -21.79 0.94
CA ARG A 326 -8.12 -22.07 -0.50
C ARG A 326 -9.46 -22.70 -0.83
N ILE A 327 -10.13 -22.14 -1.83
CA ILE A 327 -11.38 -22.69 -2.36
C ILE A 327 -11.27 -22.88 -3.87
N ASN A 328 -11.94 -23.92 -4.38
CA ASN A 328 -12.00 -24.23 -5.80
C ASN A 328 -13.42 -23.94 -6.27
N ILE A 329 -13.54 -23.12 -7.31
CA ILE A 329 -14.83 -22.61 -7.81
C ILE A 329 -14.90 -22.63 -9.33
N THR A 330 -16.12 -22.61 -9.86
CA THR A 330 -16.38 -22.20 -11.25
C THR A 330 -17.37 -21.06 -11.24
N ALA A 331 -16.86 -19.83 -11.31
CA ALA A 331 -17.68 -18.61 -11.28
C ALA A 331 -18.74 -18.57 -12.38
N ARG A 332 -18.47 -19.18 -13.54
CA ARG A 332 -19.40 -19.22 -14.68
C ARG A 332 -20.67 -20.00 -14.36
N THR A 333 -20.56 -21.16 -13.71
CA THR A 333 -21.69 -22.04 -13.38
C THR A 333 -22.24 -21.73 -11.98
N GLY A 334 -21.38 -21.21 -11.08
CA GLY A 334 -21.66 -21.06 -9.66
C GLY A 334 -21.19 -22.25 -8.83
N TRP A 335 -20.54 -23.25 -9.42
CA TRP A 335 -20.06 -24.41 -8.67
C TRP A 335 -19.15 -23.98 -7.52
N HIS A 336 -19.51 -24.39 -6.30
CA HIS A 336 -18.80 -24.13 -5.05
C HIS A 336 -18.61 -22.66 -4.66
N VAL A 337 -19.34 -21.73 -5.28
CA VAL A 337 -19.28 -20.31 -4.90
C VAL A 337 -19.81 -20.09 -3.48
N ASP A 338 -20.72 -20.94 -3.01
CA ASP A 338 -21.22 -20.98 -1.62
C ASP A 338 -20.11 -21.16 -0.58
N ARG A 339 -19.00 -21.83 -0.93
CA ARG A 339 -17.84 -22.04 -0.05
C ARG A 339 -17.06 -20.75 0.24
N LEU A 340 -17.35 -19.67 -0.49
CA LEU A 340 -16.70 -18.39 -0.27
C LEU A 340 -17.02 -17.82 1.12
N VAL A 341 -18.29 -17.87 1.55
CA VAL A 341 -18.71 -17.30 2.84
C VAL A 341 -17.98 -17.95 4.04
N PRO A 342 -17.95 -19.30 4.17
CA PRO A 342 -17.15 -19.94 5.23
C PRO A 342 -15.65 -19.60 5.19
N ALA A 343 -15.09 -19.44 3.98
CA ALA A 343 -13.68 -19.07 3.84
C ALA A 343 -13.42 -17.61 4.28
N LEU A 344 -14.34 -16.69 3.96
CA LEU A 344 -14.29 -15.30 4.41
C LEU A 344 -14.41 -15.20 5.93
N ASP A 345 -15.38 -15.90 6.53
CA ASP A 345 -15.56 -15.93 7.99
C ASP A 345 -14.30 -16.40 8.69
N LYS A 346 -13.74 -17.53 8.24
CA LYS A 346 -12.50 -18.09 8.82
C LYS A 346 -11.33 -17.11 8.73
N ALA A 347 -11.22 -16.40 7.61
CA ALA A 347 -10.15 -15.43 7.41
C ALA A 347 -10.32 -14.19 8.30
N ILE A 348 -11.56 -13.72 8.46
CA ILE A 348 -11.92 -12.62 9.35
C ILE A 348 -11.68 -13.00 10.82
N GLU A 349 -12.13 -14.17 11.25
CA GLU A 349 -11.95 -14.67 12.61
C GLU A 349 -10.47 -14.73 12.97
N GLY A 350 -9.64 -15.28 12.08
CA GLY A 350 -8.18 -15.27 12.23
C GLY A 350 -7.62 -13.85 12.29
N TRP A 351 -8.07 -12.96 11.40
CA TRP A 351 -7.66 -11.56 11.32
C TRP A 351 -8.17 -10.67 12.46
N GLU A 352 -9.05 -11.16 13.33
CA GLU A 352 -9.52 -10.42 14.51
C GLU A 352 -9.10 -11.09 15.82
N THR A 353 -8.41 -12.22 15.72
CA THR A 353 -8.02 -13.04 16.87
C THR A 353 -7.20 -12.25 17.87
N ARG A 354 -7.69 -12.17 19.11
CA ARG A 354 -7.02 -11.56 20.26
C ARG A 354 -6.61 -12.62 21.29
N ILE A 355 -5.34 -12.59 21.67
CA ILE A 355 -4.77 -13.40 22.73
C ILE A 355 -4.46 -12.50 23.92
N SER A 356 -4.78 -12.98 25.13
CA SER A 356 -4.39 -12.27 26.35
C SER A 356 -2.87 -12.24 26.51
N THR A 357 -2.36 -11.15 27.07
CA THR A 357 -0.93 -11.01 27.39
C THR A 357 -0.43 -12.17 28.28
N GLY A 358 -1.27 -12.66 29.21
CA GLY A 358 -0.93 -13.81 30.05
C GLY A 358 -0.74 -15.10 29.26
N ALA A 359 -1.69 -15.44 28.38
CA ALA A 359 -1.60 -16.64 27.54
C ALA A 359 -0.39 -16.58 26.58
N LEU A 360 -0.14 -15.40 25.98
CA LEU A 360 1.01 -15.19 25.12
C LEU A 360 2.34 -15.39 25.86
N ASN A 361 2.52 -14.81 27.04
CA ASN A 361 3.77 -14.96 27.79
C ASN A 361 3.96 -16.38 28.35
N ALA A 362 2.87 -17.06 28.74
CA ALA A 362 2.94 -18.48 29.10
C ALA A 362 3.39 -19.35 27.92
N PHE A 363 2.84 -19.09 26.73
CA PHE A 363 3.26 -19.74 25.49
C PHE A 363 4.74 -19.47 25.16
N LEU A 364 5.17 -18.21 25.17
CA LEU A 364 6.57 -17.84 24.89
C LEU A 364 7.53 -18.48 25.89
N GLY A 365 7.16 -18.57 27.17
CA GLY A 365 7.93 -19.25 28.20
C GLY A 365 8.14 -20.74 27.90
N ARG A 366 7.08 -21.45 27.53
CA ARG A 366 7.16 -22.87 27.11
C ARG A 366 8.02 -23.02 25.86
N LEU A 367 7.79 -22.17 24.86
CA LEU A 367 8.49 -22.21 23.58
C LEU A 367 10.01 -22.02 23.72
N VAL A 368 10.44 -21.07 24.55
CA VAL A 368 11.86 -20.83 24.84
C VAL A 368 12.48 -21.99 25.64
N ALA A 369 11.71 -22.65 26.51
CA ALA A 369 12.18 -23.81 27.27
C ALA A 369 12.37 -25.05 26.38
N GLU A 370 11.44 -25.30 25.45
CA GLU A 370 11.52 -26.42 24.50
C GLU A 370 12.63 -26.22 23.47
N HIS A 371 12.69 -25.03 22.86
CA HIS A 371 13.65 -24.70 21.81
C HIS A 371 14.26 -23.32 22.09
N PRO A 372 15.35 -23.26 22.88
CA PRO A 372 16.03 -22.00 23.16
C PRO A 372 16.64 -21.38 21.89
N HIS A 373 16.70 -20.04 21.82
CA HIS A 373 17.34 -19.34 20.69
C HIS A 373 18.82 -19.76 20.55
N PRO A 374 19.35 -20.03 19.36
CA PRO A 374 20.76 -20.41 19.19
C PRO A 374 21.71 -19.30 19.68
N VAL A 375 22.83 -19.69 20.29
CA VAL A 375 23.84 -18.72 20.75
C VAL A 375 24.76 -18.35 19.58
N ARG A 376 24.74 -17.08 19.16
CA ARG A 376 25.69 -16.53 18.18
C ARG A 376 26.30 -15.24 18.74
N GLY A 377 27.64 -15.18 18.84
CA GLY A 377 28.35 -13.99 19.33
C GLY A 377 28.33 -13.80 20.85
N GLY A 378 28.28 -14.89 21.63
CA GLY A 378 28.47 -14.87 23.08
C GLY A 378 27.19 -15.02 23.89
N LYS A 379 26.39 -13.94 24.04
CA LYS A 379 25.19 -13.97 24.89
C LYS A 379 23.94 -14.33 24.10
N GLN A 380 23.21 -15.33 24.60
CA GLN A 380 21.91 -15.71 24.08
C GLN A 380 20.89 -14.56 24.25
N PRO A 381 20.23 -14.11 23.16
CA PRO A 381 19.07 -13.25 23.25
C PRO A 381 17.94 -13.94 24.03
N LYS A 382 17.31 -13.22 24.95
CA LYS A 382 16.17 -13.71 25.73
C LYS A 382 14.93 -12.91 25.37
N ILE A 383 13.81 -13.60 25.23
CA ILE A 383 12.48 -12.96 25.22
C ILE A 383 12.15 -12.64 26.67
N LEU A 384 11.98 -11.35 26.96
CA LEU A 384 11.67 -10.86 28.31
C LEU A 384 10.16 -10.82 28.54
N PHE A 385 9.44 -10.40 27.50
CA PHE A 385 8.00 -10.19 27.53
C PHE A 385 7.46 -10.08 26.09
N GLY A 386 6.24 -10.51 25.86
CA GLY A 386 5.51 -10.29 24.61
C GLY A 386 4.13 -9.71 24.86
N THR A 387 3.64 -8.90 23.93
CA THR A 387 2.25 -8.44 23.91
C THR A 387 1.69 -8.46 22.49
N GLN A 388 0.37 -8.59 22.36
CA GLN A 388 -0.32 -8.37 21.10
C GLN A 388 -0.80 -6.91 21.05
N ALA A 389 -0.14 -6.10 20.24
CA ALA A 389 -0.42 -4.66 20.08
C ALA A 389 -1.66 -4.40 19.20
N GLY A 390 -1.99 -5.31 18.29
CA GLY A 390 -3.12 -5.19 17.38
C GLY A 390 -3.66 -6.54 16.91
N THR A 391 -4.91 -6.56 16.44
CA THR A 391 -5.59 -7.78 16.00
C THR A 391 -5.79 -7.85 14.50
N ALA A 392 -5.88 -6.73 13.80
CA ALA A 392 -6.24 -6.62 12.39
C ALA A 392 -5.15 -5.90 11.55
N PRO A 393 -4.02 -6.56 11.25
CA PRO A 393 -3.70 -7.98 11.50
C PRO A 393 -3.13 -8.26 12.90
N PRO A 394 -3.04 -9.54 13.32
CA PRO A 394 -2.45 -9.92 14.60
C PRO A 394 -0.99 -9.47 14.67
N THR A 395 -0.75 -8.46 15.50
CA THR A 395 0.54 -7.77 15.61
C THR A 395 1.12 -8.02 16.98
N PHE A 396 2.24 -8.74 17.05
CA PHE A 396 2.93 -9.11 18.27
C PHE A 396 4.21 -8.31 18.42
N VAL A 397 4.43 -7.75 19.60
CA VAL A 397 5.65 -7.04 19.96
C VAL A 397 6.40 -7.85 21.03
N LEU A 398 7.58 -8.33 20.68
CA LEU A 398 8.48 -9.05 21.57
C LEU A 398 9.54 -8.10 22.13
N PHE A 399 9.59 -7.97 23.45
CA PHE A 399 10.66 -7.24 24.13
C PHE A 399 11.79 -8.22 24.45
N THR A 400 12.96 -7.97 23.91
CA THR A 400 14.07 -8.92 23.95
C THR A 400 15.33 -8.29 24.54
N SER A 401 16.21 -9.12 25.12
CA SER A 401 17.50 -8.64 25.63
C SER A 401 18.53 -8.38 24.53
N GLY A 402 18.23 -8.80 23.30
CA GLY A 402 19.08 -8.71 22.12
C GLY A 402 18.29 -9.15 20.88
N LYS A 403 18.87 -8.94 19.69
CA LYS A 403 18.19 -9.24 18.42
C LYS A 403 17.99 -10.76 18.26
N LEU A 404 16.75 -11.18 17.99
CA LEU A 404 16.45 -12.54 17.54
C LEU A 404 16.79 -12.67 16.06
N ASP A 405 17.28 -13.84 15.64
CA ASP A 405 17.49 -14.12 14.23
C ASP A 405 16.17 -14.44 13.51
N ALA A 406 16.17 -14.22 12.18
CA ALA A 406 14.99 -14.43 11.35
C ALA A 406 14.53 -15.90 11.30
N GLY A 407 15.42 -16.86 11.62
CA GLY A 407 15.04 -18.27 11.73
C GLY A 407 14.16 -18.49 12.95
N TYR A 408 14.54 -17.93 14.09
CA TYR A 408 13.81 -18.02 15.34
C TYR A 408 12.51 -17.22 15.30
N GLU A 409 12.48 -16.06 14.64
CA GLU A 409 11.23 -15.32 14.39
C GLU A 409 10.22 -16.16 13.61
N ARG A 410 10.64 -16.81 12.51
CA ARG A 410 9.79 -17.73 11.75
C ARG A 410 9.34 -18.94 12.56
N TYR A 411 10.20 -19.44 13.44
CA TYR A 411 9.84 -20.50 14.39
C TYR A 411 8.72 -20.05 15.35
N ILE A 412 8.85 -18.86 15.94
CA ILE A 412 7.82 -18.28 16.82
C ILE A 412 6.51 -18.09 16.05
N GLU A 413 6.56 -17.49 14.84
CA GLU A 413 5.36 -17.29 14.02
C GLU A 413 4.65 -18.62 13.73
N ARG A 414 5.40 -19.64 13.30
CA ARG A 414 4.84 -20.98 13.04
C ARG A 414 4.17 -21.57 14.28
N ARG A 415 4.82 -21.48 15.44
CA ARG A 415 4.26 -21.99 16.71
C ARG A 415 3.05 -21.20 17.19
N LEU A 416 3.00 -19.90 16.95
CA LEU A 416 1.81 -19.08 17.20
C LEU A 416 0.62 -19.58 16.36
N ARG A 417 0.85 -19.91 15.08
CA ARG A 417 -0.18 -20.49 14.21
C ARG A 417 -0.65 -21.86 14.67
N GLU A 418 0.28 -22.71 15.07
CA GLU A 418 -0.03 -24.06 15.56
C GLU A 418 -0.88 -24.03 16.86
N GLU A 419 -0.58 -23.12 17.80
CA GLU A 419 -1.27 -23.04 19.10
C GLU A 419 -2.59 -22.27 19.03
N PHE A 420 -2.61 -21.14 18.30
CA PHE A 420 -3.72 -20.17 18.36
C PHE A 420 -4.42 -19.95 17.02
N GLY A 421 -4.01 -20.62 15.94
CA GLY A 421 -4.68 -20.56 14.65
C GLY A 421 -4.17 -19.44 13.73
N PHE A 422 -4.97 -18.39 13.52
CA PHE A 422 -4.71 -17.33 12.52
C PHE A 422 -4.84 -17.76 11.05
N ALA A 423 -5.83 -18.61 10.76
CA ALA A 423 -6.18 -18.92 9.39
C ALA A 423 -6.63 -17.65 8.66
N GLY A 424 -6.17 -17.48 7.43
CA GLY A 424 -6.54 -16.37 6.56
C GLY A 424 -5.94 -15.03 6.91
N THR A 425 -4.98 -14.94 7.84
CA THR A 425 -4.31 -13.68 8.16
C THR A 425 -2.77 -13.78 8.22
N PRO A 426 -2.04 -12.73 7.80
CA PRO A 426 -0.64 -12.58 8.14
C PRO A 426 -0.46 -12.28 9.63
N ILE A 427 0.64 -12.75 10.21
CA ILE A 427 1.05 -12.37 11.56
C ILE A 427 2.19 -11.36 11.41
N VAL A 428 2.08 -10.22 12.11
CA VAL A 428 3.15 -9.22 12.16
C VAL A 428 3.93 -9.42 13.46
N LEU A 429 5.18 -9.86 13.36
CA LEU A 429 6.06 -10.02 14.52
C LEU A 429 7.10 -8.89 14.54
N GLN A 430 7.05 -8.07 15.57
CA GLN A 430 8.01 -6.99 15.81
C GLN A 430 8.87 -7.32 17.03
N GLN A 431 10.17 -7.08 16.96
CA GLN A 431 11.05 -7.16 18.13
C GLN A 431 11.54 -5.78 18.55
N ARG A 432 11.55 -5.55 19.87
CA ARG A 432 12.13 -4.36 20.52
C ARG A 432 13.27 -4.80 21.43
N PRO A 433 14.52 -4.86 20.91
CA PRO A 433 15.68 -5.20 21.71
C PRO A 433 15.99 -4.06 22.69
N ARG A 434 16.33 -4.42 23.93
CA ARG A 434 16.72 -3.46 24.96
C ARG A 434 18.03 -2.77 24.56
N GLU A 435 18.00 -1.44 24.47
CA GLU A 435 19.22 -0.66 24.26
C GLU A 435 20.16 -0.81 25.46
N LYS A 436 21.44 -1.11 25.20
CA LYS A 436 22.47 -1.03 26.23
C LYS A 436 22.64 0.44 26.59
N ARG A 437 22.24 0.84 27.81
CA ARG A 437 22.68 2.12 28.39
C ARG A 437 24.20 2.17 28.29
N LYS A 438 24.74 3.09 27.48
CA LYS A 438 26.15 3.48 27.55
C LYS A 438 26.35 4.01 28.97
N ARG A 439 27.13 3.29 29.77
CA ARG A 439 27.56 3.72 31.10
C ARG A 439 28.74 4.66 30.95
#